data_AF-A0A935H6K9-F1
#
_entry.id   AF-A0A935H6K9-F1
#
_cell.length_a   1.000
_cell.length_b   1.000
_cell.length_c   1.000
_cell.angle_alpha   90.00
_cell.angle_beta   90.00
_cell.angle_gamma   90.00
#
_symmetry.space_group_name_H-M   'P 1'
#
loop_
_entity.id
_entity.type
_entity.pdbx_description
1 polymer ?
#
loop_
_entity_poly.entity_id
_entity_poly.type
_entity_poly.pdbx_seq_one_letter_code
_entity_poly.pdbx_strand_id
1 'polypeptide(L)'
;MFGHSSLNHVYRTVWNEALGAMVAVAEYATSHGGRPRAVVRGRATAAVAVPAGALTPLALVVALVCCGAALPVRANPQGGVAIHGQATFDATQPNQLRVTTQNGAGTNHSAINWQSFSIPAGHSTQIVQPNAASTSINRVVTNTPSVLFGTLQSNGQVVLVNQAGIAVGAGAVVDTAGFTASAVGMTAADAIGGRLRFAGDGFTGANGVNGALSVQGNIIARGGDVVLIAPSVEVAQSAVVQAQGGSVVLAAGQSVEVTGRGLEGITLQVQAPSDQALNLGSLKGDAVGIFAGTLKHSGQIQATTASLQGGRVVLKAAGDAYVQGDGRIDASSATGKGGRIEVLGNRVAVMDNAVLDASGATGGGTVLVGGDYQGKNAEIPNAQVSYFGANATVKADATDKGEGGKVIVWADDTTRAYGRISARGHHWWGRRVRGDVRQESSGYRADRCRHRDVCRGGWNMVAGSYQRVYRR
;
A
#
# COMPACT_ATOMS: atom_id res chain seq x y z
N MET A 1 41.64 6.54 -28.11
CA MET A 1 40.69 7.27 -28.99
C MET A 1 39.47 7.65 -28.17
N PHE A 2 39.26 8.96 -28.07
CA PHE A 2 38.04 9.71 -27.69
C PHE A 2 37.33 9.40 -26.36
N GLY A 3 37.46 10.36 -25.45
CA GLY A 3 36.79 10.42 -24.17
C GLY A 3 35.28 10.63 -24.25
N HIS A 4 34.61 10.18 -23.20
CA HIS A 4 33.18 10.36 -22.98
C HIS A 4 32.86 11.85 -22.83
N SER A 5 32.08 12.38 -23.77
CA SER A 5 31.42 13.68 -23.67
C SER A 5 30.41 13.65 -22.53
N SER A 6 30.68 14.42 -21.48
CA SER A 6 29.68 14.78 -20.47
C SER A 6 28.59 15.62 -21.14
N LEU A 7 27.32 15.27 -20.95
CA LEU A 7 26.20 16.14 -21.30
C LEU A 7 26.33 17.45 -20.51
N ASN A 8 26.20 18.56 -21.23
CA ASN A 8 26.40 19.92 -20.73
C ASN A 8 25.26 20.28 -19.73
N HIS A 9 25.59 20.56 -18.46
CA HIS A 9 24.62 20.95 -17.41
C HIS A 9 24.42 22.47 -17.31
N VAL A 10 24.78 23.22 -18.35
CA VAL A 10 24.69 24.68 -18.36
C VAL A 10 23.60 25.11 -19.35
N TYR A 11 22.52 25.70 -18.82
CA TYR A 11 21.44 26.31 -19.59
C TYR A 11 21.19 27.72 -19.06
N ARG A 12 20.62 28.59 -19.89
CA ARG A 12 20.10 29.90 -19.46
C ARG A 12 18.60 29.96 -19.68
N THR A 13 17.89 30.78 -18.93
CA THR A 13 16.45 30.99 -19.12
C THR A 13 16.18 32.30 -19.86
N VAL A 14 15.23 32.30 -20.79
CA VAL A 14 14.80 33.48 -21.56
C VAL A 14 13.27 33.59 -21.49
N TRP A 15 12.76 34.81 -21.31
CA TRP A 15 11.32 35.08 -21.31
C TRP A 15 10.73 34.92 -22.71
N ASN A 16 9.68 34.13 -22.85
CA ASN A 16 8.94 33.94 -24.09
C ASN A 16 7.57 34.62 -23.99
N GLU A 17 7.36 35.70 -24.76
CA GLU A 17 6.11 36.47 -24.74
C GLU A 17 4.89 35.69 -25.27
N ALA A 18 5.09 34.74 -26.20
CA ALA A 18 4.00 33.92 -26.72
C ALA A 18 3.50 32.87 -25.71
N LEU A 19 4.39 32.43 -24.81
CA LEU A 19 4.07 31.43 -23.77
C LEU A 19 3.83 32.05 -22.39
N GLY A 20 4.15 33.35 -22.20
CA GLY A 20 4.03 34.02 -20.91
C GLY A 20 4.90 33.41 -19.81
N ALA A 21 6.02 32.78 -20.16
CA ALA A 21 6.86 32.01 -19.24
C ALA A 21 8.35 32.07 -19.56
N MET A 22 9.19 31.74 -18.58
CA MET A 22 10.64 31.55 -18.76
C MET A 22 10.93 30.16 -19.35
N VAL A 23 11.67 30.10 -20.44
CA VAL A 23 12.02 28.85 -21.14
C VAL A 23 13.53 28.62 -21.05
N ALA A 24 13.95 27.39 -20.79
CA ALA A 24 15.35 27.00 -20.80
C ALA A 24 15.87 26.92 -22.25
N VAL A 25 17.00 27.57 -22.53
CA VAL A 25 17.67 27.59 -23.84
C VAL A 25 19.17 27.33 -23.69
N ALA A 26 19.82 26.93 -24.78
CA ALA A 26 21.26 26.74 -24.83
C ALA A 26 22.02 28.02 -24.43
N GLU A 27 23.17 27.86 -23.77
CA GLU A 27 23.97 28.99 -23.24
C GLU A 27 24.38 30.03 -24.31
N TYR A 28 24.54 29.59 -25.56
CA TYR A 28 24.90 30.45 -26.70
C TYR A 28 23.71 31.17 -27.33
N ALA A 29 22.49 30.97 -26.84
CA ALA A 29 21.32 31.67 -27.36
C ALA A 29 21.42 33.18 -27.06
N THR A 30 21.37 33.99 -28.11
CA THR A 30 21.40 35.45 -28.01
C THR A 30 20.02 35.99 -27.62
N SER A 31 19.95 36.67 -26.48
CA SER A 31 18.75 37.38 -26.05
C SER A 31 18.59 38.65 -26.88
N HIS A 32 17.45 38.83 -27.56
CA HIS A 32 17.11 40.13 -28.14
C HIS A 32 16.78 41.11 -27.01
N GLY A 33 17.65 42.12 -26.84
CA GLY A 33 17.52 43.14 -25.82
C GLY A 33 16.20 43.89 -25.94
N GLY A 34 15.50 44.02 -24.81
CA GLY A 34 14.28 44.81 -24.68
C GLY A 34 14.53 46.27 -25.09
N ARG A 35 13.55 46.84 -25.78
CA ARG A 35 13.56 48.24 -26.22
C ARG A 35 13.70 49.18 -25.00
N PRO A 36 14.58 50.19 -25.04
CA PRO A 36 14.78 51.10 -23.92
C PRO A 36 13.57 52.01 -23.71
N ARG A 37 13.25 52.20 -22.43
CA ARG A 37 12.21 53.07 -21.90
C ARG A 37 12.71 54.52 -21.98
N ALA A 38 12.15 55.32 -22.88
CA ALA A 38 12.52 56.72 -23.02
C ALA A 38 11.99 57.56 -21.83
N VAL A 39 12.92 58.21 -21.13
CA VAL A 39 12.66 59.26 -20.15
C VAL A 39 12.52 60.58 -20.92
N VAL A 40 11.36 61.24 -20.83
CA VAL A 40 11.17 62.59 -21.36
C VAL A 40 11.05 63.56 -20.18
N ARG A 41 12.08 64.39 -19.98
CA ARG A 41 12.02 65.63 -19.19
C ARG A 41 12.06 66.81 -20.17
N GLY A 42 11.18 67.78 -19.94
CA GLY A 42 10.65 68.70 -20.96
C GLY A 42 11.56 69.85 -21.43
N ARG A 43 11.13 70.52 -22.51
CA ARG A 43 10.72 71.93 -22.51
C ARG A 43 9.95 72.30 -23.82
N ALA A 44 9.10 73.32 -23.68
CA ALA A 44 8.11 73.90 -24.62
C ALA A 44 8.65 74.14 -26.04
N THR A 45 7.88 74.10 -27.14
CA THR A 45 6.64 74.80 -27.57
C THR A 45 6.01 73.97 -28.72
N ALA A 46 4.74 74.00 -29.14
CA ALA A 46 3.72 75.02 -29.24
C ALA A 46 2.33 74.36 -29.30
N ALA A 47 1.29 75.13 -28.99
CA ALA A 47 -0.10 74.71 -28.90
C ALA A 47 -0.72 74.33 -30.26
N VAL A 48 -1.49 73.23 -30.28
CA VAL A 48 -2.61 73.04 -31.20
C VAL A 48 -3.80 72.57 -30.37
N ALA A 49 -4.82 73.43 -30.28
CA ALA A 49 -6.08 73.14 -29.62
C ALA A 49 -7.01 72.40 -30.60
N VAL A 50 -7.64 71.31 -30.13
CA VAL A 50 -8.83 70.70 -30.76
C VAL A 50 -9.80 70.35 -29.63
N PRO A 51 -11.11 70.67 -29.74
CA PRO A 51 -11.98 70.85 -28.59
C PRO A 51 -12.53 69.54 -28.02
N ALA A 52 -12.88 69.59 -26.74
CA ALA A 52 -13.56 68.54 -26.00
C ALA A 52 -14.99 68.34 -26.52
N GLY A 53 -15.23 67.20 -27.17
CA GLY A 53 -16.57 66.68 -27.47
C GLY A 53 -16.94 65.62 -26.44
N ALA A 54 -18.01 65.87 -25.70
CA ALA A 54 -18.55 65.02 -24.64
C ALA A 54 -18.90 63.61 -25.14
N LEU A 55 -18.36 62.57 -24.48
CA LEU A 55 -18.88 61.21 -24.57
C LEU A 55 -19.37 60.76 -23.19
N THR A 56 -20.57 60.21 -23.23
CA THR A 56 -21.53 59.90 -22.16
C THR A 56 -21.07 58.76 -21.22
N PRO A 57 -21.56 58.71 -19.96
CA PRO A 57 -21.04 57.79 -18.93
C PRO A 57 -21.63 56.37 -19.00
N LEU A 58 -22.24 55.95 -20.11
CA LEU A 58 -23.03 54.71 -20.17
C LEU A 58 -22.24 53.44 -20.56
N ALA A 59 -20.98 53.57 -20.98
CA ALA A 59 -20.19 52.43 -21.46
C ALA A 59 -19.40 51.70 -20.35
N LEU A 60 -19.30 52.25 -19.13
CA LEU A 60 -18.50 51.66 -18.04
C LEU A 60 -19.27 50.64 -17.19
N VAL A 61 -20.61 50.57 -17.30
CA VAL A 61 -21.44 49.68 -16.46
C VAL A 61 -21.55 48.25 -17.03
N VAL A 62 -21.38 48.06 -18.35
CA VAL A 62 -21.49 46.73 -18.97
C VAL A 62 -20.20 45.90 -18.84
N ALA A 63 -19.03 46.53 -18.70
CA ALA A 63 -17.76 45.84 -18.52
C ALA A 63 -17.50 45.37 -17.07
N LEU A 64 -18.22 45.90 -16.08
CA LEU A 64 -18.02 45.54 -14.67
C LEU A 64 -18.85 44.34 -14.20
N VAL A 65 -19.83 43.89 -15.00
CA VAL A 65 -20.74 42.78 -14.63
C VAL A 65 -20.18 41.40 -15.02
N CYS A 66 -19.22 41.33 -15.94
CA CYS A 66 -18.65 40.05 -16.42
C CYS A 66 -17.41 39.55 -15.64
N CYS A 67 -16.90 40.30 -14.65
CA CYS A 67 -15.71 39.93 -13.87
C CYS A 67 -15.99 39.42 -12.44
N GLY A 68 -17.27 39.27 -12.05
CA GLY A 68 -17.66 39.00 -10.66
C GLY A 68 -18.06 37.56 -10.30
N ALA A 69 -18.28 36.68 -11.28
CA ALA A 69 -18.64 35.29 -11.00
C ALA A 69 -17.39 34.41 -11.02
N ALA A 70 -16.60 34.43 -9.95
CA ALA A 70 -15.69 33.33 -9.67
C ALA A 70 -16.57 32.08 -9.49
N LEU A 71 -16.64 31.23 -10.51
CA LEU A 71 -17.23 29.90 -10.37
C LEU A 71 -16.52 29.25 -9.17
N PRO A 72 -17.24 28.76 -8.15
CA PRO A 72 -16.59 28.13 -7.03
C PRO A 72 -15.82 26.93 -7.57
N VAL A 73 -14.49 27.00 -7.54
CA VAL A 73 -13.64 25.83 -7.74
C VAL A 73 -13.96 24.92 -6.56
N ARG A 74 -14.79 23.91 -6.80
CA ARG A 74 -15.28 23.04 -5.74
C ARG A 74 -14.21 22.02 -5.44
N ALA A 75 -13.53 22.22 -4.32
CA ALA A 75 -12.51 21.32 -3.79
C ALA A 75 -13.15 20.03 -3.26
N ASN A 76 -13.46 19.08 -4.13
CA ASN A 76 -13.95 17.71 -3.85
C ASN A 76 -13.93 16.90 -5.17
N PRO A 77 -14.25 15.59 -5.19
CA PRO A 77 -14.37 14.82 -6.43
C PRO A 77 -15.29 15.49 -7.47
N GLN A 78 -14.91 15.44 -8.75
CA GLN A 78 -15.57 16.17 -9.83
C GLN A 78 -15.89 15.30 -11.05
N GLY A 79 -16.95 15.68 -11.78
CA GLY A 79 -17.34 15.05 -13.04
C GLY A 79 -17.80 13.59 -12.86
N GLY A 80 -18.48 13.28 -11.75
CA GLY A 80 -19.05 11.97 -11.49
C GLY A 80 -20.19 11.64 -12.44
N VAL A 81 -20.14 10.47 -13.08
CA VAL A 81 -21.18 9.91 -13.96
C VAL A 81 -21.43 8.45 -13.55
N ALA A 82 -22.64 8.15 -13.10
CA ALA A 82 -23.03 6.77 -12.80
C ALA A 82 -23.09 5.94 -14.09
N ILE A 83 -22.40 4.81 -14.11
CA ILE A 83 -22.41 3.85 -15.22
C ILE A 83 -23.13 2.54 -14.86
N HIS A 84 -23.43 2.34 -13.57
CA HIS A 84 -24.23 1.22 -13.07
C HIS A 84 -24.91 1.64 -11.77
N GLY A 85 -26.21 1.36 -11.65
CA GLY A 85 -27.04 1.93 -10.58
C GLY A 85 -27.31 3.42 -10.81
N GLN A 86 -27.55 4.16 -9.73
CA GLN A 86 -27.78 5.61 -9.76
C GLN A 86 -26.90 6.31 -8.72
N ALA A 87 -26.55 7.57 -8.98
CA ALA A 87 -25.83 8.41 -8.02
C ALA A 87 -26.35 9.85 -8.07
N THR A 88 -26.63 10.42 -6.90
CA THR A 88 -26.92 11.85 -6.75
C THR A 88 -25.77 12.53 -6.01
N PHE A 89 -25.42 13.73 -6.46
CA PHE A 89 -24.28 14.49 -5.96
C PHE A 89 -24.79 15.77 -5.30
N ASP A 90 -24.74 15.82 -3.97
CA ASP A 90 -25.12 16.98 -3.18
C ASP A 90 -23.87 17.67 -2.64
N ALA A 91 -23.62 18.89 -3.12
CA ALA A 91 -22.54 19.74 -2.67
C ALA A 91 -23.07 21.05 -2.06
N THR A 92 -24.31 21.08 -1.56
CA THR A 92 -24.91 22.31 -1.01
C THR A 92 -24.15 22.83 0.21
N GLN A 93 -23.57 21.95 1.01
CA GLN A 93 -22.74 22.27 2.16
C GLN A 93 -21.33 22.75 1.73
N PRO A 94 -20.76 23.78 2.37
CA PRO A 94 -19.37 24.17 2.16
C PRO A 94 -18.43 23.01 2.50
N ASN A 95 -17.40 22.83 1.68
CA ASN A 95 -16.33 21.83 1.86
C ASN A 95 -16.79 20.37 1.96
N GLN A 96 -18.07 20.06 1.70
CA GLN A 96 -18.61 18.71 1.77
C GLN A 96 -19.24 18.31 0.43
N LEU A 97 -18.96 17.07 0.01
CA LEU A 97 -19.67 16.38 -1.06
C LEU A 97 -20.37 15.15 -0.47
N ARG A 98 -21.69 15.09 -0.57
CA ARG A 98 -22.46 13.89 -0.27
C ARG A 98 -22.86 13.21 -1.57
N VAL A 99 -22.45 11.96 -1.75
CA VAL A 99 -22.82 11.11 -2.88
C VAL A 99 -23.79 10.07 -2.38
N THR A 100 -25.04 10.09 -2.83
CA THR A 100 -26.02 9.04 -2.47
C THR A 100 -26.17 8.08 -3.63
N THR A 101 -25.87 6.81 -3.41
CA THR A 101 -25.89 5.77 -4.45
C THR A 101 -27.09 4.83 -4.30
N GLN A 102 -27.50 4.28 -5.43
CA GLN A 102 -28.39 3.12 -5.50
C GLN A 102 -27.67 2.04 -6.30
N ASN A 103 -27.76 0.80 -5.82
CA ASN A 103 -27.18 -0.35 -6.54
C ASN A 103 -27.88 -0.56 -7.88
N GLY A 104 -27.18 -1.12 -8.85
CA GLY A 104 -27.83 -1.56 -10.09
C GLY A 104 -28.85 -2.66 -9.82
N ALA A 105 -29.86 -2.76 -10.68
CA ALA A 105 -30.96 -3.71 -10.51
C ALA A 105 -30.44 -5.15 -10.39
N GLY A 106 -30.85 -5.86 -9.32
CA GLY A 106 -30.43 -7.23 -9.05
C GLY A 106 -29.00 -7.40 -8.53
N THR A 107 -28.33 -6.31 -8.17
CA THR A 107 -26.94 -6.32 -7.69
C THR A 107 -26.80 -5.69 -6.30
N ASN A 108 -25.62 -5.83 -5.70
CA ASN A 108 -25.23 -5.19 -4.45
C ASN A 108 -24.19 -4.08 -4.65
N HIS A 109 -24.07 -3.52 -5.86
CA HIS A 109 -23.07 -2.49 -6.14
C HIS A 109 -23.55 -1.40 -7.09
N SER A 110 -22.90 -0.24 -7.00
CA SER A 110 -22.99 0.88 -7.94
C SER A 110 -21.61 1.14 -8.54
N ALA A 111 -21.56 1.68 -9.77
CA ALA A 111 -20.30 2.09 -10.39
C ALA A 111 -20.40 3.51 -10.96
N ILE A 112 -19.39 4.33 -10.67
CA ILE A 112 -19.31 5.75 -11.02
C ILE A 112 -17.95 6.02 -11.66
N ASN A 113 -17.96 6.62 -12.84
CA ASN A 113 -16.76 7.20 -13.45
C ASN A 113 -16.61 8.65 -13.00
N TRP A 114 -15.39 9.09 -12.74
CA TRP A 114 -15.04 10.41 -12.24
C TRP A 114 -13.98 11.06 -13.14
N GLN A 115 -14.10 12.37 -13.37
CA GLN A 115 -13.03 13.13 -14.01
C GLN A 115 -11.86 13.35 -13.05
N SER A 116 -12.14 13.57 -11.77
CA SER A 116 -11.13 13.59 -10.72
C SER A 116 -11.74 13.12 -9.40
N PHE A 117 -10.93 12.48 -8.56
CA PHE A 117 -11.34 12.08 -7.21
C PHE A 117 -10.25 12.48 -6.22
N SER A 118 -10.33 13.72 -5.73
CA SER A 118 -9.43 14.27 -4.73
C SER A 118 -10.24 15.00 -3.66
N ILE A 119 -9.78 14.91 -2.41
CA ILE A 119 -10.43 15.51 -1.24
C ILE A 119 -9.36 16.32 -0.53
N PRO A 120 -9.31 17.66 -0.71
CA PRO A 120 -8.33 18.50 -0.06
C PRO A 120 -8.47 18.50 1.47
N ALA A 121 -7.43 18.95 2.17
CA ALA A 121 -7.49 19.11 3.62
C ALA A 121 -8.67 20.03 4.01
N GLY A 122 -9.34 19.72 5.13
CA GLY A 122 -10.54 20.44 5.58
C GLY A 122 -11.81 20.15 4.78
N HIS A 123 -11.76 19.26 3.77
CA HIS A 123 -12.92 18.85 2.99
C HIS A 123 -13.34 17.42 3.34
N SER A 124 -14.61 17.09 3.09
CA SER A 124 -15.14 15.76 3.28
C SER A 124 -15.95 15.27 2.07
N THR A 125 -15.80 13.99 1.74
CA THR A 125 -16.71 13.30 0.83
C THR A 125 -17.37 12.14 1.57
N GLN A 126 -18.70 12.11 1.58
CA GLN A 126 -19.50 11.04 2.18
C GLN A 126 -20.24 10.28 1.09
N ILE A 127 -19.98 8.98 0.96
CA ILE A 127 -20.71 8.08 0.06
C ILE A 127 -21.75 7.33 0.87
N VAL A 128 -23.02 7.65 0.67
CA VAL A 128 -24.17 7.02 1.32
C VAL A 128 -24.76 5.96 0.41
N GLN A 129 -24.62 4.71 0.80
CA GLN A 129 -25.04 3.52 0.05
C GLN A 129 -26.28 2.88 0.68
N PRO A 130 -27.02 2.00 -0.02
CA PRO A 130 -28.24 1.39 0.51
C PRO A 130 -28.06 0.64 1.83
N ASN A 131 -26.93 -0.04 2.02
CA ASN A 131 -26.59 -0.74 3.27
C ASN A 131 -25.06 -1.00 3.37
N ALA A 132 -24.61 -1.53 4.50
CA ALA A 132 -23.19 -1.79 4.76
C ALA A 132 -22.55 -2.89 3.89
N ALA A 133 -23.36 -3.77 3.29
CA ALA A 133 -22.91 -4.79 2.36
C ALA A 133 -22.83 -4.28 0.90
N SER A 134 -23.31 -3.07 0.63
CA SER A 134 -23.26 -2.47 -0.70
C SER A 134 -21.84 -1.99 -1.03
N THR A 135 -21.48 -2.06 -2.31
CA THR A 135 -20.18 -1.60 -2.81
C THR A 135 -20.32 -0.47 -3.82
N SER A 136 -19.64 0.65 -3.60
CA SER A 136 -19.53 1.74 -4.56
C SER A 136 -18.17 1.71 -5.25
N ILE A 137 -18.16 1.40 -6.54
CA ILE A 137 -16.97 1.38 -7.39
C ILE A 137 -16.79 2.75 -8.03
N ASN A 138 -15.68 3.42 -7.72
CA ASN A 138 -15.35 4.78 -8.17
C ASN A 138 -14.10 4.70 -9.04
N ARG A 139 -14.24 4.99 -10.34
CA ARG A 139 -13.15 4.93 -11.32
C ARG A 139 -12.79 6.33 -11.77
N VAL A 140 -11.54 6.75 -11.60
CA VAL A 140 -11.04 7.97 -12.22
C VAL A 140 -10.62 7.66 -13.65
N VAL A 141 -11.23 8.32 -14.63
CA VAL A 141 -11.03 8.05 -16.06
C VAL A 141 -10.10 9.05 -16.74
N THR A 142 -9.51 9.96 -15.97
CA THR A 142 -8.46 10.88 -16.44
C THR A 142 -7.12 10.51 -15.83
N ASN A 143 -6.05 11.10 -16.36
CA ASN A 143 -4.70 10.89 -15.89
C ASN A 143 -4.32 11.77 -14.68
N THR A 144 -5.29 12.10 -13.82
CA THR A 144 -5.08 12.96 -12.64
C THR A 144 -5.00 12.08 -11.39
N PRO A 145 -3.88 12.07 -10.65
CA PRO A 145 -3.76 11.29 -9.42
C PRO A 145 -4.81 11.68 -8.38
N SER A 146 -5.27 10.69 -7.60
CA SER A 146 -6.19 10.91 -6.50
C SER A 146 -5.41 11.34 -5.26
N VAL A 147 -5.75 12.52 -4.75
CA VAL A 147 -5.12 13.09 -3.55
C VAL A 147 -6.17 13.22 -2.46
N LEU A 148 -6.10 12.35 -1.45
CA LEU A 148 -7.00 12.29 -0.30
C LEU A 148 -6.28 12.89 0.91
N PHE A 149 -6.45 14.18 1.14
CA PHE A 149 -5.90 14.93 2.28
C PHE A 149 -6.96 15.31 3.33
N GLY A 150 -8.24 15.19 2.97
CA GLY A 150 -9.38 15.39 3.87
C GLY A 150 -9.97 14.07 4.36
N THR A 151 -11.31 14.02 4.47
CA THR A 151 -12.03 12.84 4.98
C THR A 151 -12.86 12.16 3.89
N LEU A 152 -12.69 10.86 3.70
CA LEU A 152 -13.59 10.01 2.91
C LEU A 152 -14.39 9.12 3.86
N GLN A 153 -15.73 9.17 3.79
CA GLN A 153 -16.60 8.39 4.64
C GLN A 153 -17.60 7.55 3.82
N SER A 154 -17.92 6.35 4.30
CA SER A 154 -19.05 5.58 3.77
C SER A 154 -19.65 4.65 4.82
N ASN A 155 -20.97 4.43 4.72
CA ASN A 155 -21.64 3.37 5.47
C ASN A 155 -21.44 1.98 4.85
N GLY A 156 -21.02 1.90 3.57
CA GLY A 156 -20.76 0.66 2.85
C GLY A 156 -19.31 0.51 2.40
N GLN A 157 -19.06 -0.39 1.46
CA GLN A 157 -17.73 -0.67 0.92
C GLN A 157 -17.41 0.30 -0.22
N VAL A 158 -16.18 0.80 -0.29
CA VAL A 158 -15.74 1.74 -1.33
C VAL A 158 -14.57 1.13 -2.08
N VAL A 159 -14.68 1.09 -3.41
CA VAL A 159 -13.56 0.78 -4.30
C VAL A 159 -13.18 2.08 -5.02
N LEU A 160 -11.93 2.50 -4.90
CA LEU A 160 -11.35 3.63 -5.63
C LEU A 160 -10.30 3.12 -6.61
N VAL A 161 -10.48 3.37 -7.89
CA VAL A 161 -9.56 2.97 -8.96
C VAL A 161 -9.03 4.22 -9.64
N ASN A 162 -7.71 4.40 -9.63
CA ASN A 162 -7.06 5.49 -10.34
C ASN A 162 -5.62 5.12 -10.74
N GLN A 163 -5.40 4.82 -12.02
CA GLN A 163 -4.10 4.43 -12.55
C GLN A 163 -3.04 5.52 -12.53
N ALA A 164 -3.42 6.79 -12.38
CA ALA A 164 -2.44 7.85 -12.21
C ALA A 164 -1.80 7.82 -10.81
N GLY A 165 -2.39 7.07 -9.87
CA GLY A 165 -1.91 6.90 -8.51
C GLY A 165 -2.90 7.40 -7.46
N ILE A 166 -2.71 6.95 -6.22
CA ILE A 166 -3.56 7.29 -5.08
C ILE A 166 -2.67 7.66 -3.89
N ALA A 167 -2.86 8.85 -3.33
CA ALA A 167 -2.17 9.32 -2.14
C ALA A 167 -3.17 9.62 -1.02
N VAL A 168 -3.00 8.97 0.13
CA VAL A 168 -3.73 9.26 1.37
C VAL A 168 -2.80 10.04 2.30
N GLY A 169 -2.88 11.36 2.26
CA GLY A 169 -1.90 12.23 2.92
C GLY A 169 -1.96 12.22 4.45
N ALA A 170 -0.97 12.85 5.07
CA ALA A 170 -0.89 12.96 6.53
C ALA A 170 -2.12 13.71 7.07
N GLY A 171 -2.74 13.16 8.12
CA GLY A 171 -3.97 13.70 8.71
C GLY A 171 -5.25 13.37 7.94
N ALA A 172 -5.17 12.75 6.76
CA ALA A 172 -6.34 12.27 6.05
C ALA A 172 -6.97 11.07 6.77
N VAL A 173 -8.29 10.94 6.67
CA VAL A 173 -9.05 9.84 7.25
C VAL A 173 -9.96 9.22 6.19
N VAL A 174 -9.76 7.93 5.93
CA VAL A 174 -10.69 7.10 5.16
C VAL A 174 -11.41 6.19 6.14
N ASP A 175 -12.72 6.32 6.26
CA ASP A 175 -13.56 5.56 7.21
C ASP A 175 -14.79 4.97 6.50
N THR A 176 -14.72 3.68 6.18
CA THR A 176 -15.74 2.96 5.40
C THR A 176 -16.08 1.60 6.04
N ALA A 177 -17.06 0.86 5.50
CA ALA A 177 -17.28 -0.53 5.93
C ALA A 177 -16.19 -1.47 5.40
N GLY A 178 -15.67 -1.19 4.21
CA GLY A 178 -14.53 -1.85 3.56
C GLY A 178 -13.92 -0.91 2.54
N PHE A 179 -12.62 -1.01 2.29
CA PHE A 179 -11.92 -0.09 1.39
C PHE A 179 -10.96 -0.81 0.47
N THR A 180 -11.17 -0.68 -0.84
CA THR A 180 -10.21 -1.13 -1.85
C THR A 180 -9.71 0.07 -2.62
N ALA A 181 -8.40 0.29 -2.64
CA ALA A 181 -7.76 1.30 -3.46
C ALA A 181 -6.83 0.64 -4.47
N SER A 182 -7.00 0.95 -5.75
CA SER A 182 -6.20 0.40 -6.83
C SER A 182 -5.60 1.48 -7.71
N ALA A 183 -4.28 1.52 -7.82
CA ALA A 183 -3.56 2.23 -8.86
C ALA A 183 -3.30 1.36 -10.11
N VAL A 184 -3.88 0.16 -10.15
CA VAL A 184 -4.04 -0.66 -11.36
C VAL A 184 -5.45 -0.45 -11.90
N GLY A 185 -5.58 -0.42 -13.23
CA GLY A 185 -6.85 -0.16 -13.93
C GLY A 185 -7.94 -1.16 -13.65
N MET A 186 -9.15 -0.82 -14.08
CA MET A 186 -10.31 -1.71 -14.06
C MET A 186 -11.18 -1.32 -15.25
N THR A 187 -11.62 -2.29 -16.04
CA THR A 187 -12.47 -2.01 -17.19
C THR A 187 -13.87 -1.56 -16.76
N ALA A 188 -14.56 -0.79 -17.62
CA ALA A 188 -15.95 -0.41 -17.36
C ALA A 188 -16.87 -1.65 -17.27
N ALA A 189 -16.60 -2.68 -18.06
CA ALA A 189 -17.36 -3.92 -18.05
C ALA A 189 -17.22 -4.67 -16.71
N ASP A 190 -16.03 -4.69 -16.12
CA ASP A 190 -15.80 -5.29 -14.80
C ASP A 190 -16.46 -4.48 -13.69
N ALA A 191 -16.40 -3.14 -13.77
CA ALA A 191 -17.09 -2.27 -12.83
C ALA A 191 -18.61 -2.42 -12.87
N ILE A 192 -19.20 -2.46 -14.08
CA ILE A 192 -20.65 -2.71 -14.26
C ILE A 192 -20.99 -4.11 -13.74
N GLY A 193 -20.15 -5.11 -14.02
CA GLY A 193 -20.34 -6.48 -13.56
C GLY A 193 -20.02 -6.72 -12.09
N GLY A 194 -19.52 -5.73 -11.34
CA GLY A 194 -19.11 -5.89 -9.94
C GLY A 194 -17.91 -6.82 -9.75
N ARG A 195 -17.15 -7.09 -10.82
CA ARG A 195 -15.98 -7.97 -10.80
C ARG A 195 -14.77 -7.16 -10.36
N LEU A 196 -14.20 -7.47 -9.20
CA LEU A 196 -13.01 -6.79 -8.69
C LEU A 196 -11.73 -7.33 -9.34
N ARG A 197 -11.67 -7.16 -10.66
CA ARG A 197 -10.52 -7.49 -11.51
C ARG A 197 -9.80 -6.20 -11.84
N PHE A 198 -8.56 -6.12 -11.38
CA PHE A 198 -7.68 -4.98 -11.58
C PHE A 198 -6.59 -5.40 -12.55
N ALA A 199 -6.67 -4.87 -13.76
CA ALA A 199 -5.70 -5.11 -14.82
C ALA A 199 -5.63 -3.83 -15.67
N GLY A 200 -4.50 -3.63 -16.37
CA GLY A 200 -4.36 -2.50 -17.29
C GLY A 200 -5.54 -2.45 -18.26
N ASP A 201 -6.27 -1.34 -18.26
CA ASP A 201 -7.45 -1.09 -19.11
C ASP A 201 -7.13 -0.17 -20.30
N GLY A 202 -5.83 0.06 -20.58
CA GLY A 202 -5.34 0.92 -21.64
C GLY A 202 -5.18 2.40 -21.24
N PHE A 203 -5.69 2.84 -20.08
CA PHE A 203 -5.40 4.17 -19.52
C PHE A 203 -4.11 4.12 -18.71
N THR A 204 -3.00 3.90 -19.40
CA THR A 204 -1.70 4.00 -18.74
C THR A 204 -1.45 5.44 -18.30
N GLY A 205 -0.74 5.64 -17.18
CA GLY A 205 -0.32 6.98 -16.74
C GLY A 205 0.49 7.72 -17.82
N ALA A 206 0.90 8.96 -17.55
CA ALA A 206 1.58 9.84 -18.53
C ALA A 206 2.77 9.19 -19.28
N ASN A 207 3.36 8.12 -18.73
CA ASN A 207 4.50 7.39 -19.27
C ASN A 207 4.23 5.90 -19.60
N GLY A 208 2.97 5.44 -19.69
CA GLY A 208 2.72 4.01 -19.95
C GLY A 208 2.74 3.11 -18.69
N VAL A 209 2.89 3.70 -17.50
CA VAL A 209 3.11 2.99 -16.23
C VAL A 209 1.97 3.30 -15.25
N ASN A 210 1.52 2.28 -14.52
CA ASN A 210 0.57 2.43 -13.41
C ASN A 210 1.23 3.24 -12.26
N GLY A 211 0.45 4.13 -11.64
CA GLY A 211 0.89 4.99 -10.55
C GLY A 211 1.16 4.24 -9.26
N ALA A 212 1.78 4.93 -8.30
CA ALA A 212 2.01 4.39 -6.96
C ALA A 212 0.78 4.60 -6.06
N LEU A 213 0.70 3.80 -4.99
CA LEU A 213 -0.23 3.99 -3.88
C LEU A 213 0.57 4.30 -2.62
N SER A 214 0.32 5.47 -2.02
CA SER A 214 1.05 5.94 -0.85
C SER A 214 0.08 6.32 0.26
N VAL A 215 0.34 5.84 1.48
CA VAL A 215 -0.49 6.09 2.66
C VAL A 215 0.36 6.72 3.76
N GLN A 216 0.04 7.96 4.11
CA GLN A 216 0.58 8.71 5.25
C GLN A 216 -0.46 8.97 6.34
N GLY A 217 -1.75 8.87 6.02
CA GLY A 217 -2.88 9.07 6.93
C GLY A 217 -3.47 7.79 7.50
N ASN A 218 -4.76 7.84 7.83
CA ASN A 218 -5.48 6.75 8.48
C ASN A 218 -6.51 6.15 7.52
N ILE A 219 -6.49 4.82 7.38
CA ILE A 219 -7.49 4.05 6.65
C ILE A 219 -8.13 3.07 7.61
N ILE A 220 -9.45 3.14 7.77
CA ILE A 220 -10.22 2.36 8.71
C ILE A 220 -11.39 1.71 7.97
N ALA A 221 -11.46 0.39 8.03
CA ALA A 221 -12.61 -0.40 7.60
C ALA A 221 -13.34 -1.00 8.81
N ARG A 222 -14.63 -0.74 8.94
CA ARG A 222 -15.52 -1.25 10.00
C ARG A 222 -16.26 -2.51 9.52
N GLY A 223 -15.63 -3.68 9.65
CA GLY A 223 -16.27 -4.98 9.37
C GLY A 223 -15.98 -5.59 7.98
N GLY A 224 -15.13 -4.94 7.19
CA GLY A 224 -14.66 -5.40 5.89
C GLY A 224 -13.15 -5.27 5.77
N ASP A 225 -12.62 -5.66 4.61
CA ASP A 225 -11.20 -5.66 4.35
C ASP A 225 -10.70 -4.28 3.89
N VAL A 226 -9.39 -4.04 4.09
CA VAL A 226 -8.66 -2.98 3.39
C VAL A 226 -7.73 -3.63 2.36
N VAL A 227 -7.89 -3.33 1.08
CA VAL A 227 -7.06 -3.90 0.00
C VAL A 227 -6.41 -2.77 -0.79
N LEU A 228 -5.09 -2.70 -0.78
CA LEU A 228 -4.28 -1.68 -1.47
C LEU A 228 -3.51 -2.33 -2.61
N ILE A 229 -3.77 -1.90 -3.85
CA ILE A 229 -3.27 -2.53 -5.07
C ILE A 229 -2.51 -1.50 -5.91
N ALA A 230 -1.25 -1.73 -6.21
CA ALA A 230 -0.43 -0.89 -7.11
C ALA A 230 0.87 -1.61 -7.44
N PRO A 231 1.62 -1.27 -8.50
CA PRO A 231 3.00 -1.75 -8.65
C PRO A 231 3.90 -1.38 -7.46
N SER A 232 3.66 -0.22 -6.86
CA SER A 232 4.41 0.29 -5.71
C SER A 232 3.43 0.74 -4.63
N VAL A 233 3.44 0.04 -3.50
CA VAL A 233 2.61 0.33 -2.33
C VAL A 233 3.52 0.75 -1.17
N GLU A 234 3.29 1.94 -0.62
CA GLU A 234 4.03 2.46 0.52
C GLU A 234 3.08 2.87 1.66
N VAL A 235 3.37 2.38 2.86
CA VAL A 235 2.69 2.78 4.10
C VAL A 235 3.72 3.45 5.00
N ALA A 236 3.63 4.77 5.16
CA ALA A 236 4.58 5.59 5.89
C ALA A 236 4.52 5.33 7.40
N GLN A 237 5.56 5.73 8.12
CA GLN A 237 5.73 5.43 9.55
C GLN A 237 4.58 5.95 10.43
N SER A 238 3.99 7.10 10.09
CA SER A 238 2.85 7.68 10.82
C SER A 238 1.50 7.06 10.45
N ALA A 239 1.44 6.27 9.38
CA ALA A 239 0.19 5.80 8.82
C ALA A 239 -0.38 4.60 9.60
N VAL A 240 -1.70 4.54 9.67
CA VAL A 240 -2.43 3.41 10.26
C VAL A 240 -3.44 2.90 9.24
N VAL A 241 -3.33 1.61 8.92
CA VAL A 241 -4.27 0.89 8.07
C VAL A 241 -4.92 -0.21 8.90
N GLN A 242 -6.23 -0.12 9.11
CA GLN A 242 -6.95 -0.98 10.03
C GLN A 242 -8.22 -1.55 9.40
N ALA A 243 -8.39 -2.87 9.50
CA ALA A 243 -9.61 -3.60 9.16
C ALA A 243 -10.18 -4.28 10.41
N GLN A 244 -11.21 -3.71 11.03
CA GLN A 244 -11.81 -4.25 12.25
C GLN A 244 -12.63 -5.50 11.93
N GLY A 245 -12.21 -6.67 12.43
CA GLY A 245 -12.84 -7.95 12.10
C GLY A 245 -12.66 -8.36 10.63
N GLY A 246 -11.67 -7.78 9.95
CA GLY A 246 -11.36 -8.01 8.54
C GLY A 246 -9.86 -8.13 8.31
N SER A 247 -9.46 -8.13 7.05
CA SER A 247 -8.06 -8.29 6.64
C SER A 247 -7.48 -7.02 6.03
N VAL A 248 -6.19 -6.78 6.25
CA VAL A 248 -5.43 -5.75 5.53
C VAL A 248 -4.54 -6.43 4.51
N VAL A 249 -4.68 -6.07 3.24
CA VAL A 249 -3.90 -6.64 2.14
C VAL A 249 -3.19 -5.55 1.36
N LEU A 250 -1.88 -5.66 1.24
CA LEU A 250 -1.07 -4.90 0.29
C LEU A 250 -0.71 -5.84 -0.86
N ALA A 251 -1.21 -5.58 -2.07
CA ALA A 251 -0.93 -6.39 -3.25
C ALA A 251 -0.15 -5.55 -4.27
N ALA A 252 1.17 -5.66 -4.21
CA ALA A 252 2.06 -5.03 -5.16
C ALA A 252 2.19 -5.87 -6.43
N GLY A 253 1.50 -5.46 -7.50
CA GLY A 253 1.38 -6.24 -8.74
C GLY A 253 0.81 -5.43 -9.90
N GLN A 254 0.81 -6.06 -11.08
CA GLN A 254 0.30 -5.47 -12.34
C GLN A 254 -1.09 -5.97 -12.73
N SER A 255 -1.47 -7.16 -12.26
CA SER A 255 -2.83 -7.71 -12.42
C SER A 255 -3.22 -8.45 -11.15
N VAL A 256 -4.34 -8.06 -10.56
CA VAL A 256 -4.87 -8.59 -9.31
C VAL A 256 -6.37 -8.83 -9.46
N GLU A 257 -6.82 -10.00 -9.05
CA GLU A 257 -8.24 -10.31 -8.95
C GLU A 257 -8.60 -10.57 -7.49
N VAL A 258 -9.69 -9.96 -7.06
CA VAL A 258 -10.27 -10.10 -5.73
C VAL A 258 -11.58 -10.87 -5.87
N THR A 259 -11.57 -12.15 -5.50
CA THR A 259 -12.71 -13.08 -5.64
C THR A 259 -13.51 -13.25 -4.35
N GLY A 260 -12.99 -12.78 -3.22
CA GLY A 260 -13.63 -12.93 -1.91
C GLY A 260 -12.97 -12.09 -0.82
N ARG A 261 -13.38 -12.34 0.42
CA ARG A 261 -12.79 -11.71 1.61
C ARG A 261 -11.53 -12.44 2.07
N GLY A 262 -10.68 -11.72 2.79
CA GLY A 262 -9.47 -12.26 3.40
C GLY A 262 -8.38 -12.61 2.41
N LEU A 263 -7.31 -13.25 2.92
CA LEU A 263 -6.10 -13.51 2.15
C LEU A 263 -6.30 -14.50 0.99
N GLU A 264 -7.28 -15.40 1.09
CA GLU A 264 -7.55 -16.44 0.09
C GLU A 264 -8.36 -15.90 -1.10
N GLY A 265 -9.04 -14.77 -0.92
CA GLY A 265 -9.78 -14.09 -1.97
C GLY A 265 -8.91 -13.23 -2.88
N ILE A 266 -7.59 -13.16 -2.66
CA ILE A 266 -6.68 -12.28 -3.42
C ILE A 266 -5.75 -13.12 -4.29
N THR A 267 -5.91 -13.00 -5.60
CA THR A 267 -5.08 -13.68 -6.59
C THR A 267 -4.29 -12.68 -7.42
N LEU A 268 -2.96 -12.70 -7.28
CA LEU A 268 -2.07 -11.94 -8.15
C LEU A 268 -1.83 -12.75 -9.42
N GLN A 269 -2.23 -12.20 -10.57
CA GLN A 269 -2.06 -12.84 -11.87
C GLN A 269 -0.73 -12.45 -12.53
N VAL A 270 -0.32 -11.19 -12.35
CA VAL A 270 0.94 -10.67 -12.91
C VAL A 270 1.67 -9.88 -11.84
N GLN A 271 2.89 -10.29 -11.56
CA GLN A 271 3.77 -9.64 -10.59
C GLN A 271 5.19 -9.57 -11.16
N ALA A 272 5.71 -8.37 -11.31
CA ALA A 272 7.08 -8.12 -11.74
C ALA A 272 8.05 -8.13 -10.54
N PRO A 273 9.32 -8.51 -10.71
CA PRO A 273 10.32 -8.42 -9.63
C PRO A 273 10.51 -6.99 -9.07
N SER A 274 10.22 -5.97 -9.89
CA SER A 274 10.26 -4.55 -9.53
C SER A 274 9.06 -4.07 -8.73
N ASP A 275 7.97 -4.86 -8.66
CA ASP A 275 6.79 -4.47 -7.88
C ASP A 275 7.13 -4.52 -6.40
N GLN A 276 6.87 -3.44 -5.68
CA GLN A 276 7.36 -3.25 -4.32
C GLN A 276 6.25 -2.95 -3.31
N ALA A 277 6.39 -3.55 -2.13
CA ALA A 277 5.60 -3.18 -0.95
C ALA A 277 6.54 -2.77 0.19
N LEU A 278 6.40 -1.54 0.66
CA LEU A 278 7.13 -0.99 1.79
C LEU A 278 6.16 -0.65 2.92
N ASN A 279 6.30 -1.31 4.06
CA ASN A 279 5.53 -1.00 5.27
C ASN A 279 6.42 -0.50 6.40
N LEU A 280 6.34 0.81 6.66
CA LEU A 280 6.95 1.50 7.80
C LEU A 280 5.93 1.81 8.90
N GLY A 281 4.63 1.84 8.57
CA GLY A 281 3.53 2.20 9.47
C GLY A 281 2.92 1.02 10.22
N SER A 282 1.64 1.14 10.58
CA SER A 282 0.89 0.11 11.31
C SER A 282 -0.21 -0.51 10.46
N LEU A 283 -0.18 -1.83 10.29
CA LEU A 283 -1.24 -2.62 9.66
C LEU A 283 -1.94 -3.46 10.73
N LYS A 284 -3.28 -3.38 10.80
CA LYS A 284 -4.07 -4.04 11.85
C LYS A 284 -5.30 -4.74 11.30
N GLY A 285 -5.51 -6.00 11.68
CA GLY A 285 -6.73 -6.74 11.34
C GLY A 285 -6.75 -8.12 11.98
N ASP A 286 -7.69 -8.97 11.56
CA ASP A 286 -7.72 -10.39 11.89
C ASP A 286 -6.68 -11.16 11.07
N ALA A 287 -6.42 -10.69 9.85
CA ALA A 287 -5.31 -11.14 9.02
C ALA A 287 -4.62 -9.98 8.29
N VAL A 288 -3.33 -10.13 8.03
CA VAL A 288 -2.53 -9.17 7.27
C VAL A 288 -1.73 -9.88 6.18
N GLY A 289 -1.89 -9.43 4.94
CA GLY A 289 -1.21 -9.96 3.77
C GLY A 289 -0.39 -8.89 3.07
N ILE A 290 0.85 -9.20 2.71
CA ILE A 290 1.65 -8.36 1.82
C ILE A 290 2.21 -9.27 0.72
N PHE A 291 1.83 -8.99 -0.52
CA PHE A 291 2.24 -9.72 -1.71
C PHE A 291 2.99 -8.76 -2.63
N ALA A 292 4.21 -9.08 -3.02
CA ALA A 292 5.03 -8.16 -3.84
C ALA A 292 6.13 -8.88 -4.62
N GLY A 293 6.71 -8.24 -5.63
CA GLY A 293 8.00 -8.66 -6.20
C GLY A 293 9.11 -8.59 -5.16
N THR A 294 9.23 -7.43 -4.52
CA THR A 294 10.14 -7.16 -3.40
C THR A 294 9.37 -6.55 -2.22
N LEU A 295 9.62 -7.04 -1.02
CA LEU A 295 8.92 -6.63 0.19
C LEU A 295 9.91 -6.16 1.25
N LYS A 296 9.62 -5.00 1.85
CA LYS A 296 10.35 -4.50 3.03
C LYS A 296 9.36 -4.12 4.13
N HIS A 297 9.56 -4.65 5.32
CA HIS A 297 8.77 -4.36 6.49
C HIS A 297 9.65 -3.95 7.67
N SER A 298 9.36 -2.77 8.22
CA SER A 298 10.03 -2.21 9.41
C SER A 298 9.05 -1.54 10.39
N GLY A 299 7.77 -1.50 10.05
CA GLY A 299 6.70 -0.99 10.91
C GLY A 299 6.11 -2.03 11.88
N GLN A 300 4.81 -1.94 12.10
CA GLN A 300 4.04 -2.83 12.96
C GLN A 300 2.97 -3.58 12.15
N ILE A 301 2.85 -4.88 12.35
CA ILE A 301 1.74 -5.72 11.89
C ILE A 301 1.09 -6.34 13.13
N GLN A 302 -0.20 -6.10 13.31
CA GLN A 302 -1.01 -6.70 14.38
C GLN A 302 -2.17 -7.48 13.75
N ALA A 303 -2.03 -8.80 13.72
CA ALA A 303 -3.06 -9.74 13.28
C ALA A 303 -3.64 -10.47 14.50
N THR A 304 -4.63 -9.85 15.14
CA THR A 304 -5.26 -10.42 16.34
C THR A 304 -6.75 -10.50 16.11
N THR A 305 -7.33 -11.68 16.29
CA THR A 305 -8.77 -11.88 16.11
C THR A 305 -9.51 -11.69 17.44
N ALA A 306 -10.81 -11.40 17.37
CA ALA A 306 -11.69 -11.48 18.55
C ALA A 306 -11.98 -12.93 19.00
N SER A 307 -11.54 -13.93 18.23
CA SER A 307 -11.75 -15.35 18.52
C SER A 307 -10.70 -15.90 19.48
N LEU A 308 -10.86 -17.17 19.88
CA LEU A 308 -9.90 -17.91 20.72
C LEU A 308 -8.61 -18.33 19.95
N GLN A 309 -8.30 -17.72 18.81
CA GLN A 309 -7.09 -18.00 18.03
C GLN A 309 -6.40 -16.71 17.59
N GLY A 310 -5.08 -16.75 17.50
CA GLY A 310 -4.28 -15.66 16.94
C GLY A 310 -4.56 -15.49 15.45
N GLY A 311 -4.28 -14.31 14.91
CA GLY A 311 -4.54 -14.01 13.50
C GLY A 311 -3.56 -14.66 12.53
N ARG A 312 -3.68 -14.28 11.26
CA ARG A 312 -2.83 -14.78 10.18
C ARG A 312 -2.04 -13.66 9.55
N VAL A 313 -0.73 -13.83 9.41
CA VAL A 313 0.15 -12.90 8.70
C VAL A 313 0.86 -13.64 7.57
N VAL A 314 0.79 -13.10 6.35
CA VAL A 314 1.49 -13.63 5.18
C VAL A 314 2.26 -12.51 4.49
N LEU A 315 3.58 -12.56 4.53
CA LEU A 315 4.49 -11.71 3.77
C LEU A 315 5.08 -12.60 2.67
N LYS A 316 4.61 -12.45 1.43
CA LYS A 316 5.03 -13.30 0.31
C LYS A 316 5.62 -12.43 -0.79
N ALA A 317 6.93 -12.52 -0.95
CA ALA A 317 7.63 -11.94 -2.09
C ALA A 317 7.87 -12.97 -3.19
N ALA A 318 7.90 -12.57 -4.47
CA ALA A 318 8.45 -13.44 -5.52
C ALA A 318 9.99 -13.41 -5.52
N GLY A 319 10.57 -12.25 -5.23
CA GLY A 319 12.00 -12.03 -5.04
C GLY A 319 12.36 -11.99 -3.57
N ASP A 320 12.58 -10.79 -3.03
CA ASP A 320 13.13 -10.62 -1.70
C ASP A 320 12.07 -10.22 -0.67
N ALA A 321 12.08 -10.87 0.50
CA ALA A 321 11.26 -10.48 1.65
C ALA A 321 12.16 -10.13 2.84
N TYR A 322 12.14 -8.85 3.23
CA TYR A 322 12.94 -8.31 4.33
C TYR A 322 12.05 -7.85 5.48
N VAL A 323 12.30 -8.38 6.68
CA VAL A 323 11.79 -7.85 7.95
C VAL A 323 12.99 -7.34 8.74
N GLN A 324 13.07 -6.03 8.96
CA GLN A 324 14.31 -5.36 9.39
C GLN A 324 14.02 -4.14 10.28
N GLY A 325 15.06 -3.53 10.85
CA GLY A 325 14.94 -2.47 11.85
C GLY A 325 14.23 -2.98 13.10
N ASP A 326 13.20 -2.23 13.54
CA ASP A 326 12.34 -2.59 14.68
C ASP A 326 11.01 -3.22 14.24
N GLY A 327 11.00 -3.85 13.05
CA GLY A 327 9.83 -4.49 12.46
C GLY A 327 9.19 -5.51 13.41
N ARG A 328 7.90 -5.34 13.71
CA ARG A 328 7.15 -6.20 14.64
C ARG A 328 5.97 -6.83 13.93
N ILE A 329 5.89 -8.15 14.00
CA ILE A 329 4.76 -8.94 13.52
C ILE A 329 4.15 -9.67 14.70
N ASP A 330 2.93 -9.31 15.07
CA ASP A 330 2.20 -9.90 16.18
C ASP A 330 0.95 -10.63 15.67
N ALA A 331 0.98 -11.96 15.78
CA ALA A 331 -0.15 -12.86 15.53
C ALA A 331 -0.50 -13.64 16.80
N SER A 332 -0.19 -13.09 17.99
CA SER A 332 -0.38 -13.78 19.26
C SER A 332 -1.85 -13.84 19.68
N SER A 333 -2.17 -14.70 20.67
CA SER A 333 -3.48 -14.77 21.29
C SER A 333 -3.38 -14.77 22.81
N ALA A 334 -4.06 -13.83 23.46
CA ALA A 334 -4.10 -13.73 24.92
C ALA A 334 -5.02 -14.77 25.57
N THR A 335 -5.92 -15.40 24.81
CA THR A 335 -6.99 -16.28 25.35
C THR A 335 -6.97 -17.68 24.77
N GLY A 336 -6.30 -17.91 23.65
CA GLY A 336 -6.21 -19.23 23.06
C GLY A 336 -4.92 -19.50 22.31
N LYS A 337 -4.98 -20.23 21.20
CA LYS A 337 -3.77 -20.67 20.47
C LYS A 337 -3.18 -19.50 19.69
N GLY A 338 -1.85 -19.39 19.66
CA GLY A 338 -1.16 -18.43 18.82
C GLY A 338 -1.46 -18.62 17.33
N GLY A 339 -1.34 -17.55 16.56
CA GLY A 339 -1.70 -17.50 15.15
C GLY A 339 -0.63 -18.07 14.21
N ARG A 340 -0.68 -17.66 12.95
CA ARG A 340 0.27 -18.11 11.92
C ARG A 340 0.98 -16.92 11.29
N ILE A 341 2.30 -16.96 11.22
CA ILE A 341 3.16 -15.98 10.53
C ILE A 341 3.95 -16.71 9.44
N GLU A 342 3.87 -16.21 8.21
CA GLU A 342 4.59 -16.75 7.05
C GLU A 342 5.39 -15.61 6.40
N VAL A 343 6.72 -15.71 6.39
CA VAL A 343 7.62 -14.78 5.70
C VAL A 343 8.34 -15.56 4.61
N LEU A 344 7.92 -15.34 3.37
CA LEU A 344 8.25 -16.18 2.22
C LEU A 344 8.80 -15.32 1.07
N GLY A 345 9.75 -15.87 0.32
CA GLY A 345 10.39 -15.24 -0.82
C GLY A 345 11.51 -16.10 -1.36
N ASN A 346 12.07 -15.75 -2.51
CA ASN A 346 13.27 -16.39 -3.05
C ASN A 346 14.50 -16.12 -2.16
N ARG A 347 14.60 -14.91 -1.60
CA ARG A 347 15.51 -14.60 -0.50
C ARG A 347 14.72 -14.00 0.65
N VAL A 348 14.93 -14.54 1.84
CA VAL A 348 14.25 -14.08 3.06
C VAL A 348 15.30 -13.64 4.07
N ALA A 349 15.09 -12.47 4.67
CA ALA A 349 15.85 -12.11 5.85
C ALA A 349 15.02 -11.41 6.91
N VAL A 350 15.14 -11.91 8.13
CA VAL A 350 14.60 -11.30 9.35
C VAL A 350 15.81 -10.88 10.17
N MET A 351 16.06 -9.58 10.28
CA MET A 351 17.31 -9.03 10.79
C MET A 351 17.09 -7.89 11.78
N ASP A 352 18.19 -7.29 12.25
CA ASP A 352 18.19 -6.23 13.25
C ASP A 352 17.39 -6.65 14.50
N ASN A 353 16.51 -5.79 15.02
CA ASN A 353 15.71 -6.06 16.21
C ASN A 353 14.32 -6.62 15.86
N ALA A 354 14.13 -7.15 14.66
CA ALA A 354 12.83 -7.62 14.21
C ALA A 354 12.26 -8.70 15.14
N VAL A 355 10.94 -8.61 15.42
CA VAL A 355 10.26 -9.59 16.27
C VAL A 355 9.01 -10.16 15.63
N LEU A 356 8.94 -11.49 15.58
CA LEU A 356 7.79 -12.26 15.13
C LEU A 356 7.19 -12.99 16.33
N ASP A 357 5.93 -12.75 16.66
CA ASP A 357 5.27 -13.32 17.84
C ASP A 357 3.95 -14.00 17.47
N ALA A 358 3.96 -15.32 17.52
CA ALA A 358 2.78 -16.18 17.37
C ALA A 358 2.54 -16.96 18.67
N SER A 359 2.83 -16.36 19.83
CA SER A 359 2.57 -17.02 21.13
C SER A 359 1.07 -17.09 21.44
N GLY A 360 0.65 -18.02 22.29
CA GLY A 360 -0.76 -18.15 22.69
C GLY A 360 -0.96 -18.67 24.10
N ALA A 361 -2.04 -18.26 24.79
CA ALA A 361 -2.38 -18.73 26.12
C ALA A 361 -2.56 -20.25 26.22
N THR A 362 -3.25 -20.86 25.24
CA THR A 362 -3.57 -22.30 25.25
C THR A 362 -2.65 -23.14 24.36
N GLY A 363 -1.61 -22.54 23.79
CA GLY A 363 -0.67 -23.19 22.89
C GLY A 363 0.02 -22.20 21.94
N GLY A 364 1.26 -22.49 21.57
CA GLY A 364 1.98 -21.68 20.58
C GLY A 364 1.43 -21.86 19.16
N GLY A 365 1.61 -20.81 18.36
CA GLY A 365 1.23 -20.76 16.95
C GLY A 365 2.30 -21.32 16.01
N THR A 366 2.27 -20.88 14.76
CA THR A 366 3.20 -21.31 13.72
C THR A 366 3.94 -20.11 13.13
N VAL A 367 5.26 -20.19 13.03
CA VAL A 367 6.08 -19.21 12.31
C VAL A 367 6.95 -19.94 11.27
N LEU A 368 6.78 -19.56 10.00
CA LEU A 368 7.55 -20.08 8.86
C LEU A 368 8.35 -18.94 8.25
N VAL A 369 9.68 -19.08 8.22
CA VAL A 369 10.60 -18.12 7.60
C VAL A 369 11.35 -18.83 6.48
N GLY A 370 11.04 -18.44 5.24
CA GLY A 370 11.66 -18.97 4.03
C GLY A 370 11.22 -20.37 3.61
N GLY A 371 10.40 -21.09 4.37
CA GLY A 371 9.87 -22.38 3.94
C GLY A 371 9.22 -23.15 5.07
N ASP A 372 8.75 -24.36 4.75
CA ASP A 372 8.21 -25.30 5.73
C ASP A 372 9.16 -26.50 5.93
N TYR A 373 8.73 -27.47 6.72
CA TYR A 373 9.51 -28.63 7.15
C TYR A 373 10.15 -29.36 5.96
N GLN A 374 11.49 -29.38 5.98
CA GLN A 374 12.34 -30.00 4.96
C GLN A 374 12.12 -29.49 3.54
N GLY A 375 11.46 -28.35 3.37
CA GLY A 375 11.06 -27.84 2.06
C GLY A 375 10.10 -28.75 1.30
N LYS A 376 9.44 -29.70 1.98
CA LYS A 376 8.59 -30.73 1.35
C LYS A 376 7.13 -30.32 1.17
N ASN A 377 6.73 -29.20 1.77
CA ASN A 377 5.37 -28.71 1.64
C ASN A 377 5.21 -27.93 0.33
N ALA A 378 4.58 -28.54 -0.67
CA ALA A 378 4.37 -27.92 -1.98
C ALA A 378 3.48 -26.65 -1.95
N GLU A 379 2.71 -26.44 -0.87
CA GLU A 379 1.88 -25.23 -0.70
C GLU A 379 2.72 -24.02 -0.23
N ILE A 380 3.91 -24.26 0.33
CA ILE A 380 4.79 -23.23 0.86
C ILE A 380 6.03 -23.12 -0.03
N PRO A 381 6.22 -22.00 -0.76
CA PRO A 381 7.44 -21.79 -1.53
C PRO A 381 8.66 -21.73 -0.61
N ASN A 382 9.73 -22.38 -1.03
CA ASN A 382 11.01 -22.35 -0.34
C ASN A 382 11.89 -21.20 -0.86
N ALA A 383 12.60 -20.57 0.05
CA ALA A 383 13.66 -19.63 -0.23
C ALA A 383 14.91 -20.38 -0.70
N GLN A 384 15.70 -19.75 -1.56
CA GLN A 384 17.07 -20.18 -1.83
C GLN A 384 18.00 -19.75 -0.70
N VAL A 385 17.75 -18.57 -0.12
CA VAL A 385 18.55 -18.06 1.01
C VAL A 385 17.64 -17.55 2.12
N SER A 386 17.89 -18.01 3.34
CA SER A 386 17.22 -17.52 4.56
C SER A 386 18.23 -17.04 5.58
N TYR A 387 18.09 -15.79 6.02
CA TYR A 387 18.92 -15.18 7.06
C TYR A 387 18.06 -14.75 8.26
N PHE A 388 18.38 -15.27 9.44
CA PHE A 388 17.76 -14.89 10.71
C PHE A 388 18.84 -14.29 11.62
N GLY A 389 18.83 -12.96 11.74
CA GLY A 389 19.88 -12.16 12.37
C GLY A 389 20.01 -12.39 13.88
N ALA A 390 21.18 -12.08 14.44
CA ALA A 390 21.51 -12.39 15.85
C ALA A 390 20.63 -11.66 16.89
N ASN A 391 20.10 -10.49 16.54
CA ASN A 391 19.22 -9.70 17.40
C ASN A 391 17.72 -9.96 17.12
N ALA A 392 17.40 -10.65 16.03
CA ALA A 392 16.03 -10.99 15.68
C ALA A 392 15.46 -11.99 16.68
N THR A 393 14.16 -11.87 16.96
CA THR A 393 13.45 -12.74 17.89
C THR A 393 12.20 -13.33 17.24
N VAL A 394 11.99 -14.63 17.45
CA VAL A 394 10.75 -15.31 17.06
C VAL A 394 10.20 -16.11 18.24
N LYS A 395 8.90 -15.97 18.49
CA LYS A 395 8.19 -16.63 19.59
C LYS A 395 6.97 -17.35 19.06
N ALA A 396 6.80 -18.58 19.52
CA ALA A 396 5.59 -19.38 19.40
C ALA A 396 5.39 -20.11 20.73
N ASP A 397 5.44 -19.39 21.85
CA ASP A 397 5.30 -19.97 23.18
C ASP A 397 3.82 -20.24 23.51
N ALA A 398 3.54 -21.29 24.27
CA ALA A 398 2.35 -21.33 25.11
C ALA A 398 2.60 -20.45 26.33
N THR A 399 1.68 -19.57 26.73
CA THR A 399 1.92 -18.62 27.84
C THR A 399 1.22 -18.98 29.15
N ASP A 400 0.19 -19.83 29.13
CA ASP A 400 -0.48 -20.34 30.35
C ASP A 400 -0.53 -21.87 30.40
N LYS A 401 -1.20 -22.50 29.41
CA LYS A 401 -1.35 -23.96 29.30
C LYS A 401 -1.15 -24.40 27.86
N GLY A 402 -0.62 -25.59 27.64
CA GLY A 402 -0.53 -26.19 26.31
C GLY A 402 0.89 -26.29 25.76
N GLU A 403 0.99 -26.80 24.55
CA GLU A 403 2.27 -27.08 23.91
C GLU A 403 2.86 -25.84 23.25
N GLY A 404 4.20 -25.78 23.21
CA GLY A 404 4.88 -24.80 22.39
C GLY A 404 4.53 -25.00 20.92
N GLY A 405 4.59 -23.92 20.17
CA GLY A 405 4.24 -23.89 18.76
C GLY A 405 5.33 -24.46 17.84
N LYS A 406 5.19 -24.14 16.56
CA LYS A 406 6.09 -24.55 15.49
C LYS A 406 6.85 -23.34 14.97
N VAL A 407 8.18 -23.40 14.98
CA VAL A 407 9.02 -22.37 14.33
C VAL A 407 9.98 -23.05 13.36
N ILE A 408 9.94 -22.62 12.09
CA ILE A 408 10.83 -23.10 11.04
C ILE A 408 11.52 -21.91 10.37
N VAL A 409 12.84 -22.02 10.24
CA VAL A 409 13.65 -21.19 9.35
C VAL A 409 14.27 -22.14 8.33
N TRP A 410 13.91 -21.98 7.06
CA TRP A 410 14.30 -22.91 5.98
C TRP A 410 14.75 -22.17 4.72
N ALA A 411 15.71 -22.77 4.02
CA ALA A 411 16.05 -22.46 2.64
C ALA A 411 16.69 -23.69 1.98
N ASP A 412 16.48 -23.82 0.67
CA ASP A 412 16.95 -24.95 -0.13
C ASP A 412 18.47 -24.93 -0.33
N ASP A 413 19.08 -23.76 -0.49
CA ASP A 413 20.55 -23.60 -0.59
C ASP A 413 21.17 -23.19 0.76
N THR A 414 20.95 -21.95 1.21
CA THR A 414 21.67 -21.42 2.40
C THR A 414 20.72 -20.94 3.50
N THR A 415 20.80 -21.56 4.67
CA THR A 415 20.14 -21.06 5.90
C THR A 415 21.18 -20.60 6.92
N ARG A 416 21.06 -19.35 7.38
CA ARG A 416 21.89 -18.78 8.45
C ARG A 416 20.97 -18.27 9.56
N ALA A 417 20.96 -18.92 10.71
CA ALA A 417 20.11 -18.54 11.83
C ALA A 417 20.93 -18.31 13.12
N TYR A 418 20.92 -17.08 13.60
CA TYR A 418 21.68 -16.64 14.77
C TYR A 418 20.80 -16.06 15.89
N GLY A 419 19.56 -15.69 15.58
CA GLY A 419 18.64 -15.02 16.50
C GLY A 419 18.01 -15.93 17.55
N ARG A 420 17.12 -15.32 18.36
CA ARG A 420 16.43 -15.99 19.46
C ARG A 420 15.16 -16.66 18.95
N ILE A 421 15.05 -17.98 19.15
CA ILE A 421 13.86 -18.76 18.81
C ILE A 421 13.27 -19.38 20.09
N SER A 422 11.98 -19.18 20.33
CA SER A 422 11.27 -19.76 21.47
C SER A 422 9.97 -20.43 21.04
N ALA A 423 9.77 -21.68 21.44
CA ALA A 423 8.50 -22.39 21.36
C ALA A 423 8.31 -23.28 22.61
N ARG A 424 8.17 -22.62 23.76
CA ARG A 424 8.04 -23.27 25.07
C ARG A 424 6.60 -23.67 25.31
N GLY A 425 6.38 -24.88 25.80
CA GLY A 425 5.08 -25.31 26.33
C GLY A 425 4.94 -24.98 27.82
N HIS A 426 3.70 -24.96 28.30
CA HIS A 426 3.35 -24.82 29.71
C HIS A 426 2.42 -25.97 30.15
N HIS A 427 2.74 -26.58 31.29
CA HIS A 427 1.94 -27.66 31.89
C HIS A 427 1.98 -27.53 33.41
N TRP A 428 0.80 -27.65 34.03
CA TRP A 428 0.68 -27.93 35.44
C TRP A 428 1.03 -29.41 35.62
N TRP A 429 1.96 -29.76 36.54
CA TRP A 429 2.46 -31.10 36.88
C TRP A 429 3.71 -31.66 36.14
N GLY A 430 4.83 -30.94 36.23
CA GLY A 430 6.15 -31.58 36.46
C GLY A 430 6.90 -32.24 35.29
N ARG A 431 6.35 -32.36 34.07
CA ARG A 431 7.11 -32.81 32.88
C ARG A 431 7.03 -31.79 31.76
N ARG A 432 8.20 -31.26 31.34
CA ARG A 432 8.31 -30.30 30.23
C ARG A 432 8.01 -30.97 28.87
N VAL A 433 6.85 -30.72 28.28
CA VAL A 433 6.56 -31.00 26.85
C VAL A 433 7.17 -29.87 26.02
N ARG A 434 8.14 -30.20 25.17
CA ARG A 434 8.87 -29.24 24.34
C ARG A 434 8.07 -28.96 23.07
N GLY A 435 7.93 -27.69 22.67
CA GLY A 435 7.47 -27.36 21.32
C GLY A 435 8.53 -27.76 20.28
N ASP A 436 8.12 -27.87 19.02
CA ASP A 436 9.01 -28.23 17.92
C ASP A 436 9.74 -26.97 17.42
N VAL A 437 10.93 -26.74 17.97
CA VAL A 437 11.88 -25.76 17.44
C VAL A 437 12.84 -26.50 16.52
N ARG A 438 12.73 -26.28 15.20
CA ARG A 438 13.65 -26.87 14.23
C ARG A 438 14.34 -25.79 13.42
N GLN A 439 15.66 -25.79 13.51
CA GLN A 439 16.55 -25.09 12.59
C GLN A 439 17.20 -26.18 11.73
N GLU A 440 16.85 -26.25 10.44
CA GLU A 440 17.40 -27.24 9.52
C GLU A 440 17.78 -26.53 8.21
N SER A 441 18.91 -26.91 7.61
CA SER A 441 19.42 -26.34 6.36
C SER A 441 19.76 -27.45 5.38
N SER A 442 19.48 -27.26 4.09
CA SER A 442 19.76 -28.25 3.04
C SER A 442 21.19 -28.14 2.44
N GLY A 443 21.92 -27.02 2.61
CA GLY A 443 23.24 -26.80 1.96
C GLY A 443 24.50 -26.88 2.83
N TYR A 444 25.65 -26.96 2.14
CA TYR A 444 27.02 -27.32 2.56
C TYR A 444 27.66 -26.56 3.75
N ARG A 445 26.99 -25.56 4.35
CA ARG A 445 27.52 -24.72 5.45
C ARG A 445 26.44 -24.29 6.44
N ALA A 446 26.10 -25.16 7.37
CA ALA A 446 25.37 -24.80 8.59
C ALA A 446 26.38 -24.39 9.67
N ASP A 447 26.50 -23.08 9.95
CA ASP A 447 27.34 -22.60 11.05
C ASP A 447 26.64 -22.83 12.40
N ARG A 448 27.26 -23.63 13.27
CA ARG A 448 26.72 -23.96 14.61
C ARG A 448 26.54 -22.71 15.48
N CYS A 449 25.40 -22.63 16.18
CA CYS A 449 25.19 -21.69 17.28
C CYS A 449 26.31 -21.79 18.33
N ARG A 450 27.06 -20.70 18.55
CA ARG A 450 28.01 -20.55 19.67
C ARG A 450 27.51 -19.50 20.66
N HIS A 451 26.53 -19.83 21.50
CA HIS A 451 26.38 -19.19 22.81
C HIS A 451 25.77 -20.18 23.81
N ARG A 452 26.48 -20.38 24.92
CA ARG A 452 26.40 -21.57 25.77
C ARG A 452 25.21 -21.58 26.76
N ASP A 453 24.34 -20.57 26.73
CA ASP A 453 23.28 -20.42 27.74
C ASP A 453 21.83 -20.53 27.22
N VAL A 454 21.61 -20.83 25.93
CA VAL A 454 20.23 -21.05 25.39
C VAL A 454 20.06 -22.41 24.68
N CYS A 455 21.13 -23.17 24.44
CA CYS A 455 21.04 -24.52 23.87
C CYS A 455 21.16 -25.62 24.95
N ARG A 456 20.20 -25.73 25.87
CA ARG A 456 19.98 -26.98 26.62
C ARG A 456 18.86 -27.78 25.99
N GLY A 457 19.22 -28.48 24.91
CA GLY A 457 18.37 -29.45 24.23
C GLY A 457 19.14 -30.08 23.09
N GLY A 458 20.12 -30.92 23.39
CA GLY A 458 20.79 -31.72 22.38
C GLY A 458 19.80 -32.70 21.73
N TRP A 459 19.84 -32.79 20.40
CA TRP A 459 20.16 -34.02 19.65
C TRP A 459 20.86 -33.63 18.34
N ASN A 460 21.62 -34.60 17.84
CA ASN A 460 22.72 -34.48 16.89
C ASN A 460 22.30 -34.20 15.43
N MET A 461 23.16 -33.47 14.72
CA MET A 461 23.38 -33.68 13.28
C MET A 461 23.80 -35.12 13.03
N VAL A 462 23.11 -35.84 12.15
CA VAL A 462 23.70 -36.92 11.36
C VAL A 462 23.17 -36.79 9.93
N ALA A 463 24.07 -36.47 9.00
CA ALA A 463 23.94 -36.83 7.60
C ALA A 463 24.22 -38.33 7.49
N GLY A 464 23.35 -39.09 6.83
CA GLY A 464 23.55 -40.51 6.62
C GLY A 464 22.37 -41.16 5.92
N SER A 465 22.51 -41.35 4.61
CA SER A 465 21.73 -42.29 3.81
C SER A 465 21.73 -43.68 4.47
N TYR A 466 20.59 -44.14 4.96
CA TYR A 466 20.43 -45.52 5.40
C TYR A 466 19.82 -46.36 4.26
N GLN A 467 20.68 -47.07 3.53
CA GLN A 467 20.28 -48.26 2.80
C GLN A 467 19.93 -49.35 3.82
N ARG A 468 18.73 -49.93 3.69
CA ARG A 468 18.35 -51.16 4.40
C ARG A 468 19.20 -52.32 3.87
N VAL A 469 19.93 -52.98 4.76
CA VAL A 469 20.42 -54.34 4.52
C VAL A 469 19.66 -55.28 5.45
N TYR A 470 18.76 -56.08 4.87
CA TYR A 470 18.27 -57.30 5.48
C TYR A 470 19.37 -58.36 5.39
N ARG A 471 19.69 -59.03 6.50
CA ARG A 471 20.21 -60.40 6.46
C ARG A 471 19.60 -61.22 7.60
N ARG A 472 19.38 -62.48 7.23
CA ARG A 472 18.51 -63.52 7.81
C ARG A 472 18.71 -63.79 9.29
#